data_AF-A0A352XU87-F1
#
_entry.id   AF-A0A352XU87-F1
#
_cell.length_a   1.000
_cell.length_b   1.000
_cell.length_c   1.000
_cell.angle_alpha   90.00
_cell.angle_beta   90.00
_cell.angle_gamma   90.00
#
_symmetry.space_group_name_H-M   'P 1'
#
loop_
_entity.id
_entity.type
_entity.pdbx_description
1 polymer ?
#
loop_
_entity_poly.entity_id
_entity_poly.type
_entity_poly.pdbx_seq_one_letter_code
_entity_poly.pdbx_strand_id
1 'polypeptide(L)'
;MTRSSVHVQIAPTSLPSTPSWLGEVAVLAHVFSQLGLQKAIEERVRFARARMGDDEVIDFVVMLLGYAVSGERTLQAFYHRLLPFAEPFMALFGRANLPHPATLSRDLSALEQAP
;
A
#
# COMPACT_ATOMS: atom_id res chain seq x y z
N MET A 1 -27.61 28.75 7.11
CA MET A 1 -27.10 27.59 7.87
C MET A 1 -27.52 26.32 7.15
N THR A 2 -26.62 25.72 6.37
CA THR A 2 -26.88 24.44 5.69
C THR A 2 -26.68 23.30 6.68
N ARG A 3 -27.76 22.58 7.02
CA ARG A 3 -27.68 21.36 7.83
C ARG A 3 -27.03 20.27 6.98
N SER A 4 -25.83 19.84 7.35
CA SER A 4 -25.24 18.61 6.82
C SER A 4 -26.12 17.44 7.27
N SER A 5 -26.87 16.85 6.34
CA SER A 5 -27.67 15.65 6.61
C SER A 5 -26.73 14.43 6.65
N VAL A 6 -26.58 13.82 7.82
CA VAL A 6 -25.86 12.55 7.95
C VAL A 6 -26.85 11.42 7.66
N HIS A 7 -26.63 10.70 6.57
CA HIS A 7 -27.44 9.53 6.19
C HIS A 7 -26.82 8.28 6.84
N VAL A 8 -27.44 7.78 7.91
CA VAL A 8 -27.01 6.54 8.58
C VAL A 8 -27.85 5.38 8.03
N GLN A 9 -27.22 4.43 7.35
CA GLN A 9 -27.86 3.22 6.83
C GLN A 9 -27.38 2.01 7.64
N ILE A 10 -28.30 1.33 8.31
CA ILE A 10 -28.01 0.11 9.07
C ILE A 10 -28.35 -1.08 8.17
N ALA A 11 -27.33 -1.74 7.63
CA ALA A 11 -27.48 -3.03 6.96
C ALA A 11 -27.27 -4.17 7.99
N PRO A 12 -27.98 -5.31 7.87
CA PRO A 12 -27.77 -6.46 8.75
C PRO A 12 -26.37 -7.08 8.64
N THR A 13 -25.62 -6.72 7.59
CA THR A 13 -24.24 -7.14 7.36
C THR A 13 -23.32 -5.92 7.49
N SER A 14 -22.31 -6.01 8.36
CA SER A 14 -21.27 -4.99 8.47
C SER A 14 -20.49 -4.90 7.15
N LEU A 15 -20.57 -3.76 6.47
CA LEU A 15 -19.72 -3.47 5.33
C LEU A 15 -18.31 -3.12 5.80
N PRO A 16 -17.26 -3.43 5.02
CA PRO A 16 -15.92 -2.95 5.29
C PRO A 16 -15.93 -1.43 5.41
N SER A 17 -15.44 -0.91 6.52
CA SER A 17 -15.22 0.53 6.71
C SER A 17 -13.78 0.87 6.37
N THR A 18 -13.57 2.08 5.85
CA THR A 18 -12.23 2.56 5.52
C THR A 18 -11.32 2.50 6.76
N PRO A 19 -10.14 1.87 6.67
CA PRO A 19 -9.22 1.81 7.80
C PRO A 19 -8.80 3.23 8.22
N SER A 20 -8.73 3.48 9.52
CA SER A 20 -8.39 4.81 10.06
C SER A 20 -7.01 5.32 9.60
N TRP A 21 -6.08 4.39 9.37
CA TRP A 21 -4.72 4.68 8.89
C TRP A 21 -4.65 5.01 7.40
N LEU A 22 -5.70 4.77 6.60
CA LEU A 22 -5.64 4.99 5.15
C LEU A 22 -5.45 6.48 4.82
N GLY A 23 -5.99 7.39 5.65
CA GLY A 23 -5.77 8.82 5.50
C GLY A 23 -4.30 9.22 5.70
N GLU A 24 -3.61 8.61 6.67
CA GLU A 24 -2.19 8.84 6.93
C GLU A 24 -1.32 8.35 5.75
N VAL A 25 -1.68 7.19 5.19
CA VAL A 25 -1.04 6.66 3.97
C VAL A 25 -1.22 7.63 2.81
N ALA A 26 -2.41 8.23 2.64
CA ALA A 26 -2.65 9.19 1.56
C ALA A 26 -1.77 10.44 1.68
N VAL A 27 -1.57 10.95 2.90
CA VAL A 27 -0.63 12.06 3.15
C VAL A 27 0.80 11.67 2.79
N LEU A 28 1.24 10.48 3.20
CA LEU A 28 2.57 9.98 2.85
C LEU A 28 2.74 9.78 1.35
N ALA A 29 1.74 9.23 0.65
CA ALA A 29 1.75 9.07 -0.79
C ALA A 29 1.90 10.43 -1.50
N HIS A 30 1.20 11.46 -1.00
CA HIS A 30 1.33 12.82 -1.51
C HIS A 30 2.75 13.37 -1.34
N VAL A 31 3.35 13.20 -0.16
CA VAL A 31 4.74 13.61 0.09
C VAL A 31 5.73 12.85 -0.78
N PHE A 32 5.55 11.52 -0.94
CA PHE A 32 6.38 10.68 -1.81
C PHE A 32 6.34 11.16 -3.27
N SER A 33 5.16 11.55 -3.74
CA SER A 33 4.97 12.11 -5.07
C SER A 33 5.67 13.47 -5.20
N GLN A 34 5.48 14.39 -4.25
CA GLN A 34 6.11 15.72 -4.27
C GLN A 34 7.64 15.68 -4.24
N LEU A 35 8.21 14.74 -3.49
CA LEU A 35 9.66 14.58 -3.37
C LEU A 35 10.27 13.72 -4.49
N GLY A 36 9.45 13.17 -5.39
CA GLY A 36 9.93 12.29 -6.47
C GLY A 36 10.52 10.96 -5.96
N LEU A 37 10.16 10.53 -4.75
CA LEU A 37 10.75 9.36 -4.10
C LEU A 37 10.39 8.06 -4.82
N GLN A 38 9.18 7.95 -5.38
CA GLN A 38 8.76 6.78 -6.17
C GLN A 38 9.72 6.55 -7.33
N LYS A 39 9.96 7.57 -8.15
CA LYS A 39 10.88 7.51 -9.28
C LYS A 39 12.32 7.23 -8.82
N ALA A 40 12.76 7.85 -7.72
CA ALA A 40 14.08 7.59 -7.16
C ALA A 40 14.26 6.13 -6.72
N ILE A 41 13.23 5.52 -6.15
CA ILE A 41 13.22 4.10 -5.75
C ILE A 41 13.27 3.20 -7.00
N GLU A 42 12.42 3.46 -8.00
CA GLU A 42 12.40 2.70 -9.25
C GLU A 42 13.75 2.75 -9.99
N GLU A 43 14.41 3.92 -9.97
CA GLU A 43 15.69 4.11 -10.67
C GLU A 43 16.88 3.49 -9.92
N ARG A 44 16.90 3.62 -8.59
CA ARG A 44 18.06 3.28 -7.75
C ARG A 44 18.00 1.89 -7.12
N VAL A 45 16.80 1.37 -6.84
CA VAL A 45 16.65 0.03 -6.27
C VAL A 45 16.61 -0.99 -7.40
N ARG A 46 17.78 -1.56 -7.70
CA ARG A 46 17.94 -2.63 -8.68
C ARG A 46 18.01 -3.96 -7.95
N PHE A 47 17.17 -4.90 -8.36
CA PHE A 47 17.28 -6.31 -7.96
C PHE A 47 18.14 -7.04 -8.98
N ALA A 48 18.85 -8.09 -8.55
CA ALA A 48 19.61 -8.97 -9.44
C ALA A 48 18.75 -9.57 -10.58
N ARG A 49 17.41 -9.55 -10.44
CA ARG A 49 16.45 -9.85 -11.49
C ARG A 49 15.59 -8.62 -11.77
N ALA A 50 15.58 -8.15 -13.01
CA ALA A 50 14.80 -6.98 -13.45
C ALA A 50 13.27 -7.14 -13.35
N ARG A 51 12.76 -8.35 -13.05
CA ARG A 51 11.33 -8.63 -12.89
C ARG A 51 11.09 -9.62 -11.75
N MET A 52 10.18 -9.25 -10.87
CA MET A 52 9.73 -9.99 -9.71
C MET A 52 8.35 -10.61 -9.97
N GLY A 53 8.11 -11.10 -11.20
CA GLY A 53 6.77 -11.38 -11.71
C GLY A 53 6.19 -10.17 -12.44
N ASP A 54 4.88 -9.94 -12.29
CA ASP A 54 4.14 -8.78 -12.84
C ASP A 54 4.19 -7.54 -11.94
N ASP A 55 4.66 -7.69 -10.70
CA ASP A 55 4.79 -6.60 -9.73
C ASP A 55 6.18 -5.94 -9.82
N GLU A 56 6.22 -4.61 -9.71
CA GLU A 56 7.46 -3.85 -9.65
C GLU A 56 7.90 -3.64 -8.20
N VAL A 57 9.18 -3.33 -8.00
CA VAL A 57 9.78 -3.05 -6.68
C VAL A 57 8.95 -2.08 -5.85
N ILE A 58 8.46 -1.03 -6.51
CA ILE A 58 7.70 0.03 -5.86
C ILE A 58 6.39 -0.50 -5.27
N ASP A 59 5.78 -1.55 -5.85
CA ASP A 59 4.55 -2.15 -5.34
C ASP A 59 4.77 -2.76 -3.95
N PHE A 60 5.91 -3.42 -3.74
CA PHE A 60 6.31 -3.95 -2.43
C PHE A 60 6.63 -2.85 -1.43
N VAL A 61 7.33 -1.79 -1.85
CA VAL A 61 7.65 -0.65 -0.97
C VAL A 61 6.37 0.05 -0.52
N VAL A 62 5.44 0.29 -1.42
CA VAL A 62 4.12 0.88 -1.13
C VAL A 62 3.36 0.03 -0.12
N MET A 63 3.28 -1.29 -0.33
CA MET A 63 2.65 -2.20 0.61
C MET A 63 3.35 -2.19 1.98
N LEU A 64 4.68 -2.15 2.04
CA LEU A 64 5.43 -2.10 3.31
C LEU A 64 5.22 -0.79 4.07
N LEU A 65 5.14 0.33 3.36
CA LEU A 65 4.79 1.63 3.95
C LEU A 65 3.38 1.60 4.54
N GLY A 66 2.41 1.08 3.78
CA GLY A 66 1.05 0.90 4.29
C GLY A 66 1.02 0.04 5.55
N TYR A 67 1.76 -1.07 5.56
CA TYR A 67 1.86 -1.94 6.73
C TYR A 67 2.46 -1.22 7.94
N ALA A 68 3.58 -0.50 7.76
CA ALA A 68 4.22 0.24 8.83
C ALA A 68 3.30 1.32 9.44
N VAL A 69 2.59 2.06 8.59
CA VAL A 69 1.66 3.13 9.01
C VAL A 69 0.42 2.54 9.68
N SER A 70 -0.05 1.38 9.22
CA SER A 70 -1.25 0.75 9.75
C SER A 70 -1.15 0.36 11.23
N GLY A 71 0.06 0.14 11.74
CA GLY A 71 0.30 -0.36 13.09
C GLY A 71 -0.27 -1.76 13.34
N GLU A 72 -0.69 -2.47 12.29
CA GLU A 72 -1.22 -3.83 12.41
C GLU A 72 -0.14 -4.78 12.90
N ARG A 73 -0.51 -5.70 13.79
CA ARG A 73 0.46 -6.59 14.46
C ARG A 73 1.08 -7.63 13.53
N THR A 74 0.40 -7.94 12.43
CA THR A 74 0.84 -8.94 11.46
C THR A 74 0.51 -8.48 10.06
N LEU A 75 1.33 -8.92 9.09
CA LEU A 75 1.09 -8.67 7.67
C LEU A 75 -0.27 -9.25 7.24
N GLN A 76 -0.67 -10.39 7.79
CA GLN A 76 -1.98 -11.00 7.50
C GLN A 76 -3.15 -10.11 7.94
N ALA A 77 -3.08 -9.51 9.14
CA ALA A 77 -4.11 -8.60 9.64
C ALA A 77 -4.21 -7.34 8.77
N PHE A 78 -3.06 -6.81 8.34
CA PHE A 78 -2.99 -5.71 7.40
C PHE A 78 -3.66 -6.04 6.07
N TYR A 79 -3.29 -7.16 5.43
CA TYR A 79 -3.91 -7.57 4.16
C TYR A 79 -5.41 -7.78 4.29
N HIS A 80 -5.88 -8.39 5.37
CA HIS A 80 -7.32 -8.59 5.58
C HIS A 80 -8.10 -7.27 5.61
N ARG A 81 -7.54 -6.22 6.23
CA ARG A 81 -8.14 -4.88 6.29
C ARG A 81 -7.94 -4.07 5.03
N LEU A 82 -6.83 -4.30 4.32
CA LEU A 82 -6.49 -3.60 3.09
C LEU A 82 -7.27 -4.11 1.89
N LEU A 83 -7.51 -5.42 1.78
CA LEU A 83 -8.11 -6.07 0.60
C LEU A 83 -9.36 -5.36 0.04
N PRO A 84 -10.34 -4.94 0.85
CA PRO A 84 -11.51 -4.22 0.34
C PRO A 84 -11.18 -2.84 -0.28
N PHE A 85 -10.00 -2.31 -0.01
CA PHE A 85 -9.50 -1.01 -0.41
C PHE A 85 -8.17 -1.10 -1.18
N ALA A 86 -7.82 -2.28 -1.71
CA ALA A 86 -6.52 -2.50 -2.36
C ALA A 86 -6.32 -1.58 -3.56
N GLU A 87 -7.32 -1.48 -4.43
CA GLU A 87 -7.28 -0.60 -5.61
C GLU A 87 -7.10 0.88 -5.24
N PRO A 88 -7.95 1.51 -4.40
CA PRO A 88 -7.74 2.91 -4.03
C PRO A 88 -6.43 3.13 -3.26
N PHE A 89 -5.98 2.17 -2.46
CA PHE A 89 -4.69 2.25 -1.79
C PHE A 89 -3.51 2.28 -2.78
N MET A 90 -3.46 1.36 -3.75
CA MET A 90 -2.39 1.33 -4.75
C MET A 90 -2.43 2.58 -5.64
N ALA A 91 -3.62 3.07 -5.97
CA ALA A 91 -3.82 4.26 -6.79
C ALA A 91 -3.24 5.54 -6.15
N LEU A 92 -3.16 5.63 -4.81
CA LEU A 92 -2.49 6.74 -4.12
C LEU A 92 -1.02 6.90 -4.56
N PHE A 93 -0.39 5.79 -4.94
CA PHE A 93 1.00 5.75 -5.38
C PHE A 93 1.13 5.63 -6.90
N GLY A 94 0.04 5.78 -7.67
CA GLY A 94 0.04 5.59 -9.11
C GLY A 94 0.23 4.13 -9.54
N ARG A 95 -0.07 3.18 -8.64
CA ARG A 95 0.12 1.74 -8.84
C ARG A 95 -1.23 1.02 -8.99
N ALA A 96 -1.21 -0.17 -9.58
CA ALA A 96 -2.41 -0.96 -9.83
C ALA A 96 -2.43 -2.32 -9.10
N ASN A 97 -1.26 -2.91 -8.85
CA ASN A 97 -1.16 -4.28 -8.37
C ASN A 97 -0.75 -4.30 -6.90
N LEU A 98 -1.59 -4.87 -6.03
CA LEU A 98 -1.18 -5.19 -4.68
C LEU A 98 -0.39 -6.51 -4.72
N PRO A 99 0.89 -6.53 -4.33
CA PRO A 99 1.69 -7.74 -4.38
C PRO A 99 1.12 -8.80 -3.43
N HIS A 100 1.46 -10.06 -3.64
CA HIS A 100 0.99 -11.13 -2.77
C HIS A 100 1.89 -11.27 -1.52
N PRO A 101 1.36 -11.56 -0.31
CA PRO A 101 2.18 -11.67 0.90
C PRO A 101 3.28 -12.73 0.81
N ALA A 102 3.01 -13.82 0.06
CA ALA A 102 3.94 -14.94 -0.09
C ALA A 102 5.15 -14.62 -1.00
N THR A 103 5.06 -13.61 -1.86
CA THR A 103 6.17 -13.24 -2.74
C THR A 103 7.20 -12.39 -2.00
N LEU A 104 6.76 -11.59 -1.02
CA LEU A 104 7.61 -10.71 -0.21
C LEU A 104 8.88 -11.37 0.35
N SER A 105 8.80 -12.55 0.95
CA SER A 105 9.98 -13.19 1.55
C SER A 105 11.00 -13.63 0.50
N ARG A 106 10.53 -14.19 -0.61
CA ARG A 106 11.38 -14.56 -1.75
C ARG A 106 12.04 -13.33 -2.34
N ASP A 107 11.27 -12.25 -2.37
CA ASP A 107 11.60 -11.05 -3.09
C ASP A 107 12.62 -10.21 -2.33
N LEU A 108 12.43 -10.01 -1.03
CA LEU A 108 13.42 -9.43 -0.13
C LEU A 108 14.74 -10.22 -0.12
N SER A 109 14.68 -11.54 -0.27
CA SER A 109 15.89 -12.38 -0.33
C SER A 109 16.70 -12.18 -1.62
N ALA A 110 16.10 -11.61 -2.66
CA ALA A 110 16.73 -11.32 -3.94
C ALA A 110 17.19 -9.85 -4.08
N LEU A 111 17.03 -9.03 -3.04
CA LEU A 111 17.66 -7.71 -2.95
C LEU A 111 19.17 -7.89 -2.90
N GLU A 112 19.89 -7.30 -3.86
CA GLU A 112 21.34 -7.15 -3.71
C GLU A 112 21.59 -6.09 -2.63
N GLN A 113 22.31 -6.48 -1.58
CA GLN A 113 22.97 -5.52 -0.71
C GLN A 113 24.09 -4.91 -1.55
N ALA A 114 23.93 -3.66 -1.99
CA ALA A 114 25.04 -2.94 -2.60
C ALA A 114 26.25 -2.96 -1.63
N PRO A 115 27.48 -3.16 -2.11
CA PRO A 115 28.68 -3.08 -1.27
C PRO A 115 28.90 -1.68 -0.69
#